data_AF-A0A0N0B499-F1
#
_entry.id   AF-A0A0N0B499-F1
#
_cell.length_a   1.000
_cell.length_b   1.000
_cell.length_c   1.000
_cell.angle_alpha   90.00
_cell.angle_beta   90.00
_cell.angle_gamma   90.00
#
_symmetry.space_group_name_H-M   'P 1'
#
loop_
_entity.id
_entity.type
_entity.pdbx_description
1 polymer ?
#
loop_
_entity_poly.entity_id
_entity_poly.type
_entity_poly.pdbx_seq_one_letter_code
_entity_poly.pdbx_strand_id
1 'polypeptide(L)'
;MPRTLHAEVPSAEVDWSAGAVELLQEQREWSAQEGRTRRAGVSSFGVSGTNAHVILEEAPGRDVPEVPEPDDELPAPRRNVVPWVLSGRTEEALAAQAERLLTRVDDAWDLDPVDVGYSLAVSRSGFGCRAVVVGSEVGELLAGVVGVADGEVVPGVVRGVASVAGGGGTGFVFPGQG
;
A
#
# COMPACT_ATOMS: atom_id res chain seq x y z
N MET A 1 16.35 -14.34 -1.74
CA MET A 1 16.31 -15.42 -0.74
C MET A 1 17.12 -14.97 0.48
N PRO A 2 16.49 -14.86 1.66
CA PRO A 2 17.16 -14.40 2.87
C PRO A 2 18.17 -15.42 3.40
N ARG A 3 19.16 -14.97 4.16
CA ARG A 3 20.11 -15.84 4.85
C ARG A 3 19.46 -16.57 6.03
N THR A 4 19.94 -17.77 6.33
CA THR A 4 19.68 -18.51 7.56
C THR A 4 20.69 -18.08 8.63
N LEU A 5 20.20 -17.57 9.77
CA LEU A 5 21.05 -17.20 10.90
C LEU A 5 21.52 -18.45 11.66
N HIS A 6 22.69 -18.37 12.31
CA HIS A 6 23.27 -19.44 13.13
C HIS A 6 23.53 -20.74 12.36
N ALA A 7 23.87 -20.63 11.08
CA ALA A 7 24.08 -21.74 10.15
C ALA A 7 25.50 -21.73 9.53
N GLU A 8 26.44 -21.00 10.15
CA GLU A 8 27.82 -20.87 9.69
C GLU A 8 28.57 -22.21 9.77
N VAL A 9 28.28 -23.00 10.80
CA VAL A 9 28.78 -24.37 10.98
C VAL A 9 27.63 -25.35 10.76
N PRO A 10 27.60 -26.08 9.64
CA PRO A 10 26.58 -27.11 9.39
C PRO A 10 26.64 -28.23 10.43
N SER A 11 25.48 -28.80 10.77
CA SER A 11 25.40 -29.93 11.71
C SER A 11 26.15 -31.15 11.17
N ALA A 12 26.91 -31.83 12.03
CA ALA A 12 27.58 -33.09 11.71
C ALA A 12 26.62 -34.29 11.63
N GLU A 13 25.41 -34.14 12.16
CA GLU A 13 24.36 -35.18 12.12
C GLU A 13 23.66 -35.29 10.75
N VAL A 14 24.02 -34.44 9.80
CA VAL A 14 23.44 -34.40 8.45
C VAL A 14 24.56 -34.61 7.43
N ASP A 15 24.39 -35.59 6.55
CA ASP A 15 25.25 -35.75 5.38
C ASP A 15 24.84 -34.75 4.28
N TRP A 16 25.47 -33.59 4.28
CA TRP A 16 25.23 -32.52 3.30
C TRP A 16 25.73 -32.88 1.89
N SER A 17 26.61 -33.89 1.75
CA SER A 17 27.16 -34.29 0.46
C SER A 17 26.24 -35.24 -0.32
N ALA A 18 25.34 -35.94 0.38
CA ALA A 18 24.44 -36.93 -0.21
C ALA A 18 23.22 -36.32 -0.93
N GLY A 19 22.96 -35.01 -0.79
CA GLY A 19 21.74 -34.37 -1.28
C GLY A 19 21.98 -33.14 -2.15
N ALA A 20 20.94 -32.75 -2.90
CA ALA A 20 20.91 -31.48 -3.65
C ALA A 20 20.35 -30.33 -2.78
N VAL A 21 20.82 -30.24 -1.53
CA VAL A 21 20.36 -29.25 -0.54
C VAL A 21 21.54 -28.44 -0.04
N GLU A 22 21.36 -27.12 0.05
CA GLU A 22 22.38 -26.19 0.52
C GLU A 22 21.76 -25.25 1.56
N LEU A 23 22.50 -24.97 2.64
CA LEU A 23 22.13 -23.92 3.60
C LEU A 23 22.41 -22.54 3.01
N LEU A 24 21.44 -21.63 3.09
CA LEU A 24 21.64 -20.24 2.66
C LEU A 24 22.39 -19.44 3.72
N GLN A 25 23.73 -19.54 3.75
CA GLN A 25 24.57 -18.78 4.69
C GLN A 25 24.60 -17.28 4.38
N GLU A 26 24.30 -16.90 3.13
CA GLU A 26 24.25 -15.52 2.66
C GLU A 26 22.93 -15.24 1.96
N GLN A 27 22.53 -13.96 1.93
CA GLN A 27 21.39 -13.54 1.13
C GLN A 27 21.76 -13.67 -0.35
N ARG A 28 20.91 -14.36 -1.12
CA ARG A 28 21.08 -14.53 -2.57
C ARG A 28 19.89 -13.99 -3.32
N GLU A 29 20.11 -13.47 -4.51
CA GLU A 29 19.00 -13.11 -5.39
C GLU A 29 18.20 -14.36 -5.79
N TRP A 30 16.87 -14.24 -5.87
CA TRP A 30 16.03 -15.27 -6.45
C TRP A 30 15.61 -14.86 -7.87
N SER A 31 16.57 -14.91 -8.78
CA SER A 31 16.40 -14.46 -10.15
C SER A 31 15.31 -15.25 -10.86
N ALA A 32 14.48 -14.54 -11.64
CA ALA A 32 13.53 -15.19 -12.53
C ALA A 32 14.30 -15.93 -13.63
N GLN A 33 13.78 -17.09 -14.03
CA GLN A 33 14.32 -17.86 -15.15
C GLN A 33 13.21 -18.02 -16.20
N GLU A 34 13.54 -17.78 -17.46
CA GLU A 34 12.58 -17.89 -18.56
C GLU A 34 11.96 -19.29 -18.59
N GLY A 35 10.63 -19.34 -18.66
CA GLY A 35 9.87 -20.60 -18.63
C GLY A 35 9.87 -21.35 -17.29
N ARG A 36 10.36 -20.74 -16.20
CA ARG A 36 10.42 -21.38 -14.87
C ARG A 36 9.85 -20.50 -13.77
N THR A 37 8.63 -20.84 -13.33
CA THR A 37 7.99 -20.24 -12.18
C THR A 37 8.75 -20.52 -10.89
N ARG A 38 8.99 -19.50 -10.07
CA ARG A 38 9.64 -19.67 -8.77
C ARG A 38 8.73 -20.45 -7.81
N ARG A 39 9.29 -21.47 -7.16
CA ARG A 39 8.58 -22.31 -6.18
C ARG A 39 9.41 -22.51 -4.92
N ALA A 40 8.75 -22.47 -3.75
CA ALA A 40 9.35 -22.81 -2.47
C ALA A 40 8.45 -23.77 -1.68
N GLY A 41 9.07 -24.66 -0.91
CA GLY A 41 8.38 -25.48 0.09
C GLY A 41 8.48 -24.85 1.48
N VAL A 42 7.39 -24.89 2.25
CA VAL A 42 7.35 -24.56 3.67
C VAL A 42 6.91 -25.79 4.44
N SER A 43 7.76 -26.29 5.33
CA SER A 43 7.49 -27.47 6.17
C SER A 43 7.37 -27.08 7.64
N SER A 44 6.44 -27.70 8.35
CA SER A 44 6.29 -27.59 9.81
C SER A 44 6.05 -28.96 10.42
N PHE A 45 6.85 -29.31 11.43
CA PHE A 45 6.81 -30.60 12.12
C PHE A 45 6.53 -30.37 13.61
N GLY A 46 5.32 -30.71 14.07
CA GLY A 46 4.90 -30.49 15.45
C GLY A 46 5.38 -31.60 16.38
N VAL A 47 5.62 -31.27 17.65
CA VAL A 47 6.07 -32.23 18.68
C VAL A 47 5.10 -33.40 18.89
N SER A 48 3.81 -33.20 18.61
CA SER A 48 2.79 -34.26 18.66
C SER A 48 2.88 -35.27 17.51
N GLY A 49 3.75 -35.02 16.52
CA GLY A 49 3.85 -35.80 15.28
C GLY A 49 2.98 -35.30 14.12
N THR A 50 2.28 -34.17 14.28
CA THR A 50 1.52 -33.56 13.17
C THR A 50 2.45 -32.79 12.24
N ASN A 51 2.42 -33.13 10.96
CA ASN A 51 3.27 -32.54 9.94
C ASN A 51 2.42 -31.79 8.90
N ALA A 52 2.89 -30.62 8.48
CA ALA A 52 2.30 -29.85 7.40
C ALA A 52 3.37 -29.45 6.39
N HIS A 53 3.03 -29.50 5.10
CA HIS A 53 3.90 -29.07 4.02
C HIS A 53 3.08 -28.28 2.99
N VAL A 54 3.58 -27.10 2.61
CA VAL A 54 2.95 -26.20 1.64
C VAL A 54 3.94 -25.89 0.54
N ILE A 55 3.49 -25.95 -0.71
CA ILE A 55 4.24 -25.47 -1.87
C ILE A 55 3.68 -24.10 -2.25
N LEU A 56 4.54 -23.10 -2.23
CA LEU A 56 4.25 -21.73 -2.68
C LEU A 56 4.79 -21.57 -4.09
N GLU A 57 3.96 -21.03 -4.98
CA GLU A 57 4.33 -20.68 -6.35
C GLU A 57 4.24 -19.17 -6.50
N GLU A 58 5.17 -18.59 -7.25
CA GLU A 58 5.09 -17.21 -7.70
C GLU A 58 3.75 -16.94 -8.38
N ALA A 59 3.13 -15.81 -8.04
CA ALA A 59 1.88 -15.40 -8.68
C ALA A 59 2.12 -15.25 -10.19
N PRO A 60 1.17 -15.65 -11.06
CA PRO A 60 1.27 -15.41 -12.49
C PRO A 60 1.64 -13.96 -12.75
N GLY A 61 2.54 -13.73 -13.71
CA GLY A 61 2.84 -12.38 -14.18
C GLY A 61 1.52 -11.69 -14.46
N ARG A 62 1.24 -10.61 -13.74
CA ARG A 62 0.08 -9.79 -14.05
C ARG A 62 0.49 -9.09 -15.34
N ASP A 63 -0.18 -9.41 -16.44
CA ASP A 63 -0.31 -8.48 -17.56
C ASP A 63 -1.01 -7.25 -16.98
N VAL A 64 -0.25 -6.40 -16.28
CA VAL A 64 -0.69 -5.02 -16.06
C VAL A 64 -0.81 -4.52 -17.49
N PRO A 65 -2.02 -4.17 -17.96
CA PRO A 65 -2.12 -3.54 -19.26
C PRO A 65 -1.12 -2.40 -19.22
N GLU A 66 -0.20 -2.35 -20.19
CA GLU A 66 0.62 -1.16 -20.41
C GLU A 66 -0.36 0.01 -20.30
N VAL A 67 -0.18 0.86 -19.29
CA VAL A 67 -0.96 2.09 -19.22
C VAL A 67 -0.64 2.75 -20.55
N PRO A 68 -1.61 2.91 -21.47
CA PRO A 68 -1.31 3.49 -22.76
C PRO A 68 -0.61 4.81 -22.48
N GLU A 69 0.57 5.01 -23.08
CA GLU A 69 1.23 6.29 -22.99
C GLU A 69 0.18 7.35 -23.35
N PRO A 70 0.08 8.44 -22.58
CA PRO A 70 -0.94 9.43 -22.80
C PRO A 70 -0.87 9.86 -24.26
N ASP A 71 -1.95 9.61 -25.00
CA ASP A 71 -2.08 10.01 -26.40
C ASP A 71 -1.86 11.53 -26.45
N ASP A 72 -0.71 11.98 -26.96
CA ASP A 72 -0.36 13.41 -27.06
C ASP A 72 -1.41 14.22 -27.88
N GLU A 73 -2.29 13.51 -28.62
CA GLU A 73 -3.37 14.07 -29.42
C GLU A 73 -4.70 14.26 -28.66
N LEU A 74 -4.88 13.62 -27.50
CA LEU A 74 -6.01 13.88 -26.61
C LEU A 74 -5.62 14.97 -25.61
N PRO A 75 -6.47 16.00 -25.36
CA PRO A 75 -6.19 16.95 -24.30
C PRO A 75 -6.03 16.17 -23.00
N ALA A 76 -4.80 16.16 -22.45
CA ALA A 76 -4.46 15.49 -21.20
C ALA A 76 -5.60 15.73 -20.19
N PRO A 77 -6.11 14.68 -19.51
CA PRO A 77 -7.21 14.85 -18.56
C PRO A 77 -6.86 16.02 -17.64
N ARG A 78 -7.66 17.08 -17.78
CA ARG A 78 -7.37 18.40 -17.24
C ARG A 78 -7.11 18.29 -15.75
N ARG A 79 -5.86 18.47 -15.31
CA ARG A 79 -5.45 18.72 -13.91
C ARG A 79 -6.47 18.13 -12.92
N ASN A 80 -6.54 16.81 -12.87
CA ASN A 80 -7.56 16.14 -12.08
C ASN A 80 -7.28 16.45 -10.61
N VAL A 81 -8.11 17.31 -10.02
CA VAL A 81 -8.12 17.50 -8.58
C VAL A 81 -8.47 16.15 -7.95
N VAL A 82 -7.56 15.59 -7.15
CA VAL A 82 -7.72 14.28 -6.52
C VAL A 82 -7.98 14.44 -5.03
N PRO A 83 -8.99 13.74 -4.47
CA PRO A 83 -9.19 13.68 -3.04
C PRO A 83 -8.34 12.56 -2.41
N TRP A 84 -7.51 12.90 -1.43
CA TRP A 84 -6.89 11.95 -0.52
C TRP A 84 -7.70 11.85 0.77
N VAL A 85 -8.39 10.71 0.93
CA VAL A 85 -9.30 10.47 2.05
C VAL A 85 -8.59 9.73 3.17
N LEU A 86 -8.54 10.31 4.35
CA LEU A 86 -7.97 9.74 5.57
C LEU A 86 -9.07 9.56 6.61
N SER A 87 -8.97 8.50 7.42
CA SER A 87 -9.88 8.31 8.54
C SER A 87 -9.23 7.60 9.72
N GLY A 88 -9.74 7.89 10.91
CA GLY A 88 -9.34 7.29 12.19
C GLY A 88 -10.56 7.11 13.10
N ARG A 89 -10.45 6.19 14.07
CA ARG A 89 -11.50 6.00 15.09
C ARG A 89 -11.55 7.16 16.09
N THR A 90 -10.42 7.86 16.25
CA THR A 90 -10.25 9.07 17.05
C THR A 90 -9.46 10.09 16.22
N GLU A 91 -9.36 11.33 16.71
CA GLU A 91 -8.57 12.38 16.05
C GLU A 91 -7.07 12.04 16.06
N GLU A 92 -6.56 11.47 17.15
CA GLU A 92 -5.17 11.01 17.25
C GLU A 92 -4.89 9.86 16.28
N ALA A 93 -5.85 8.95 16.10
CA ALA A 93 -5.73 7.86 15.13
C ALA A 93 -5.75 8.37 13.68
N LEU A 94 -6.45 9.48 13.41
CA LEU A 94 -6.46 10.17 12.12
C LEU A 94 -5.11 10.86 11.86
N ALA A 95 -4.57 11.59 12.85
CA ALA A 95 -3.24 12.20 12.77
C ALA A 95 -2.15 11.14 12.53
N ALA A 96 -2.15 10.05 13.31
CA ALA A 96 -1.22 8.95 13.13
C ALA A 96 -1.37 8.24 11.77
N GLN A 97 -2.57 8.25 11.17
CA GLN A 97 -2.77 7.74 9.81
C GLN A 97 -2.15 8.66 8.75
N ALA A 98 -2.20 9.98 8.95
CA ALA A 98 -1.52 10.93 8.09
C ALA A 98 0.00 10.77 8.17
N GLU A 99 0.58 10.66 9.37
CA GLU A 99 2.01 10.39 9.56
C GLU A 99 2.47 9.12 8.83
N ARG A 100 1.71 8.01 8.97
CA ARG A 100 1.99 6.76 8.26
C ARG A 100 1.91 6.89 6.74
N LEU A 101 1.08 7.79 6.22
CA LEU A 101 1.01 8.05 4.79
C LEU A 101 2.28 8.77 4.32
N LEU A 102 2.75 9.77 5.08
CA LEU A 102 3.98 10.51 4.79
C LEU A 102 5.23 9.63 4.79
N THR A 103 5.29 8.57 5.62
CA THR A 103 6.41 7.63 5.58
C THR A 103 6.40 6.70 4.36
N ARG A 104 5.29 6.65 3.61
CA ARG A 104 5.11 5.75 2.48
C ARG A 104 5.10 6.46 1.14
N VAL A 105 4.63 7.71 1.12
CA VAL A 105 4.60 8.62 -0.02
C VAL A 105 5.67 9.67 0.22
N ASP A 106 6.87 9.32 -0.22
CA ASP A 106 8.02 10.22 -0.27
C ASP A 106 8.42 10.38 -1.75
N ASP A 107 9.12 11.46 -2.09
CA ASP A 107 9.56 11.79 -3.45
C ASP A 107 10.36 10.65 -4.10
N ALA A 108 10.90 9.74 -3.31
CA ALA A 108 11.63 8.56 -3.76
C ALA A 108 10.79 7.50 -4.49
N TRP A 109 9.45 7.51 -4.36
CA TRP A 109 8.59 6.44 -4.86
C TRP A 109 7.83 6.72 -6.17
N ASP A 110 7.98 7.92 -6.76
CA ASP A 110 7.31 8.35 -8.02
C ASP A 110 5.87 7.83 -8.14
N LEU A 111 5.06 8.04 -7.10
CA LEU A 111 3.69 7.53 -7.02
C LEU A 111 2.73 8.53 -7.65
N ASP A 112 1.85 8.05 -8.54
CA ASP A 112 0.76 8.85 -9.09
C ASP A 112 -0.23 9.25 -7.97
N PRO A 113 -0.51 10.57 -7.77
CA PRO A 113 -1.52 11.03 -6.82
C PRO A 113 -2.88 10.35 -6.96
N VAL A 114 -3.28 9.99 -8.18
CA VAL A 114 -4.55 9.31 -8.48
C VAL A 114 -4.54 7.91 -7.88
N ASP A 115 -3.46 7.15 -8.03
CA ASP A 115 -3.33 5.80 -7.48
C ASP A 115 -3.33 5.81 -5.95
N VAL A 116 -2.68 6.80 -5.35
CA VAL A 116 -2.72 7.01 -3.90
C VAL A 116 -4.15 7.33 -3.45
N GLY A 117 -4.80 8.30 -4.09
CA GLY A 117 -6.18 8.71 -3.77
C GLY A 117 -7.17 7.56 -3.92
N TYR A 118 -7.07 6.81 -5.02
CA TYR A 118 -7.87 5.62 -5.28
C TYR A 118 -7.67 4.56 -4.19
N SER A 119 -6.41 4.23 -3.88
CA SER A 119 -6.07 3.26 -2.85
C SER A 119 -6.62 3.67 -1.48
N LEU A 120 -6.50 4.95 -1.11
CA LEU A 120 -7.06 5.50 0.13
C LEU A 120 -8.58 5.37 0.17
N ALA A 121 -9.26 5.62 -0.95
CA ALA A 121 -10.73 5.60 -1.01
C ALA A 121 -11.32 4.17 -1.00
N VAL A 122 -10.70 3.21 -1.70
CA VAL A 122 -11.34 1.89 -1.94
C VAL A 122 -10.76 0.74 -1.12
N SER A 123 -9.51 0.87 -0.64
CA SER A 123 -8.81 -0.23 0.04
C SER A 123 -8.70 -0.06 1.55
N ARG A 124 -9.20 1.06 2.10
CA ARG A 124 -9.13 1.38 3.52
C ARG A 124 -10.51 1.43 4.15
N SER A 125 -10.61 0.95 5.37
CA SER A 125 -11.83 1.08 6.17
C SER A 125 -12.11 2.55 6.47
N GLY A 126 -13.36 2.98 6.29
CA GLY A 126 -13.81 4.32 6.68
C GLY A 126 -14.21 4.37 8.16
N PHE A 127 -13.63 5.32 8.92
CA PHE A 127 -13.94 5.55 10.33
C PHE A 127 -14.66 6.90 10.57
N GLY A 128 -14.93 7.22 11.84
CA GLY A 128 -15.70 8.39 12.27
C GLY A 128 -14.96 9.71 12.08
N CYS A 129 -13.73 9.83 12.56
CA CYS A 129 -12.90 11.02 12.35
C CYS A 129 -12.31 10.96 10.93
N ARG A 130 -12.57 11.95 10.09
CA ARG A 130 -12.16 11.98 8.68
C ARG A 130 -11.46 13.28 8.32
N ALA A 131 -10.51 13.17 7.41
CA ALA A 131 -9.94 14.29 6.68
C ALA A 131 -9.96 13.99 5.18
N VAL A 132 -10.23 14.99 4.36
CA VAL A 132 -10.06 14.93 2.90
C VAL A 132 -9.11 16.06 2.52
N VAL A 133 -7.97 15.70 1.96
CA VAL A 133 -7.04 16.64 1.32
C VAL A 133 -7.36 16.67 -0.16
N VAL A 134 -7.54 17.84 -0.73
CA VAL A 134 -7.94 18.05 -2.12
C VAL A 134 -6.85 18.86 -2.80
N GLY A 135 -6.28 18.33 -3.88
CA GLY A 135 -5.21 19.00 -4.61
C GLY A 135 -4.97 18.38 -5.99
N SER A 136 -4.21 19.06 -6.83
CA SER A 136 -3.84 18.57 -8.17
C SER A 136 -2.38 18.17 -8.30
N GLU A 137 -1.55 18.51 -7.32
CA GLU A 137 -0.11 18.24 -7.32
C GLU A 137 0.31 17.49 -6.04
N VAL A 138 1.30 16.60 -6.15
CA VAL A 138 1.80 15.79 -5.01
C VAL A 138 2.22 16.68 -3.85
N GLY A 139 2.95 17.77 -4.11
CA GLY A 139 3.43 18.68 -3.06
C GLY A 139 2.30 19.34 -2.27
N GLU A 140 1.23 19.77 -2.94
CA GLU A 140 0.02 20.33 -2.30
C GLU A 140 -0.67 19.28 -1.42
N LEU A 141 -0.84 18.07 -1.96
CA LEU A 141 -1.46 16.95 -1.24
C LEU A 141 -0.65 16.56 0.00
N LEU A 142 0.68 16.44 -0.13
CA LEU A 142 1.57 16.15 0.99
C LEU A 142 1.54 17.26 2.06
N ALA A 143 1.55 18.53 1.66
CA ALA A 143 1.43 19.65 2.60
C ALA A 143 0.08 19.60 3.36
N GLY A 144 -1.01 19.24 2.69
CA GLY A 144 -2.29 19.03 3.35
C GLY A 144 -2.28 17.83 4.30
N VAL A 145 -1.61 16.73 3.96
CA VAL A 145 -1.44 15.57 4.85
C VAL A 145 -0.60 15.93 6.08
N VAL A 146 0.46 16.72 5.93
CA VAL A 146 1.23 17.28 7.07
C VAL A 146 0.31 18.07 7.99
N GLY A 147 -0.51 18.98 7.44
CA GLY A 147 -1.50 19.70 8.23
C GLY A 147 -2.47 18.77 8.98
N VAL A 148 -2.81 17.60 8.42
CA VAL A 148 -3.63 16.56 9.09
C VAL A 148 -2.90 15.88 10.23
N ALA A 149 -1.62 15.56 10.05
CA ALA A 149 -0.80 15.02 11.13
C ALA A 149 -0.68 16.01 12.30
N ASP A 150 -0.47 17.29 12.00
CA ASP A 150 -0.25 18.33 13.01
C ASP A 150 -1.54 18.85 13.66
N GLY A 151 -2.71 18.41 13.18
CA GLY A 151 -3.99 18.89 13.70
C GLY A 151 -4.34 20.33 13.27
N GLU A 152 -3.62 20.90 12.29
CA GLU A 152 -3.76 22.28 11.86
C GLU A 152 -4.90 22.49 10.83
N VAL A 153 -5.44 23.71 10.77
CA VAL A 153 -6.40 24.10 9.73
C VAL A 153 -5.65 24.67 8.54
N VAL A 154 -5.62 23.93 7.44
CA VAL A 154 -4.89 24.30 6.22
C VAL A 154 -5.83 24.37 5.01
N PRO A 155 -5.57 25.24 4.01
CA PRO A 155 -6.33 25.28 2.77
C PRO A 155 -6.34 23.92 2.06
N GLY A 156 -7.45 23.61 1.37
CA GLY A 156 -7.59 22.33 0.65
C GLY A 156 -7.86 21.12 1.54
N VAL A 157 -7.95 21.29 2.87
CA VAL A 157 -8.26 20.21 3.82
C VAL A 157 -9.61 20.40 4.49
N VAL A 158 -10.46 19.39 4.38
CA VAL A 158 -11.74 19.34 5.07
C VAL A 158 -11.69 18.24 6.13
N ARG A 159 -12.01 18.57 7.38
CA ARG A 159 -12.10 17.59 8.48
C ARG A 159 -13.48 17.56 9.10
N GLY A 160 -13.84 16.40 9.64
CA GLY A 160 -15.07 16.25 10.39
C GLY A 160 -15.18 14.89 11.05
N VAL A 161 -16.10 14.81 12.01
CA VAL A 161 -16.52 13.55 12.62
C VAL A 161 -17.86 13.15 11.99
N ALA A 162 -17.90 12.00 11.34
CA ALA A 162 -19.12 11.45 10.79
C ALA A 162 -20.09 11.13 11.94
N SER A 163 -21.21 11.84 12.02
CA SER A 163 -22.26 11.51 12.98
C SER A 163 -23.06 10.31 12.47
N VAL A 164 -23.28 9.34 13.35
CA VAL A 164 -24.13 8.16 13.09
C VAL A 164 -25.63 8.51 13.23
N ALA A 165 -25.94 9.75 13.62
CA ALA A 165 -27.30 10.27 13.69
C ALA A 165 -27.80 10.57 12.27
N GLY A 166 -28.39 9.54 11.67
CA GLY A 166 -29.20 9.51 10.45
C GLY A 166 -29.38 10.82 9.67
N GLY A 167 -28.80 10.83 8.46
CA GLY A 167 -29.50 11.29 7.26
C GLY A 167 -30.05 12.71 7.30
N GLY A 168 -29.18 13.71 7.40
CA GLY A 168 -29.51 14.99 6.79
C GLY A 168 -29.73 14.76 5.29
N GLY A 169 -30.94 15.00 4.80
CA GLY A 169 -31.20 14.96 3.36
C GLY A 169 -30.29 15.94 2.64
N THR A 170 -29.72 15.54 1.50
CA THR A 170 -28.93 16.46 0.67
C THR A 170 -29.88 17.31 -0.15
N GLY A 171 -29.89 18.62 0.10
CA GLY A 171 -30.60 19.59 -0.74
C GLY A 171 -29.76 19.97 -1.95
N PHE A 172 -30.36 19.94 -3.14
CA PHE A 172 -29.74 20.44 -4.37
C PHE A 172 -30.27 21.84 -4.66
N VAL A 173 -29.38 22.82 -4.74
CA VAL A 173 -29.71 24.21 -5.02
C VAL A 173 -29.30 24.55 -6.46
N PHE A 174 -30.26 24.99 -7.26
CA PHE A 174 -30.03 25.43 -8.64
C PHE A 174 -30.24 26.94 -8.70
N PRO A 175 -29.16 27.75 -8.63
CA PRO A 175 -29.30 29.20 -8.67
C PRO A 175 -29.85 29.64 -10.05
N GLY A 176 -30.79 30.59 -10.03
CA GLY A 176 -31.32 31.20 -11.24
C GLY A 176 -30.31 32.15 -11.90
N GLN A 177 -30.73 32.76 -13.00
CA GLN A 177 -29.99 33.90 -13.55
C GLN A 177 -30.10 35.06 -12.56
N GLY A 178 -28.95 35.62 -12.16
CA GLY A 178 -28.84 36.68 -11.14
C GLY A 178 -29.72 37.89 -11.37
#